data_AF-A0A0E3RMT5-F1
#
_entry.id   AF-A0A0E3RMT5-F1
#
_cell.length_a   1.000
_cell.length_b   1.000
_cell.length_c   1.000
_cell.angle_alpha   90.00
_cell.angle_beta   90.00
_cell.angle_gamma   90.00
#
_symmetry.space_group_name_H-M   'P 1'
#
loop_
_entity.id
_entity.type
_entity.pdbx_description
1 polymer ?
#
loop_
_entity_poly.entity_id
_entity_poly.type
_entity_poly.pdbx_seq_one_letter_code
_entity_poly.pdbx_strand_id
1 'polypeptide(L)' 'MVPDNINIVVIFAAYLLFMISIGVLYYKKTENLSDYILGGRKLNSWVTALSAQASDMSGWLLLGLP' A
#
# COMPACT_ATOMS: atom_id res chain seq x y z
N MET A 1 14.41 -25.96 0.85
CA MET A 1 15.41 -24.88 0.91
C MET A 1 14.85 -23.81 1.82
N VAL A 2 15.40 -23.65 3.02
CA VAL A 2 15.00 -22.56 3.93
C VAL A 2 15.63 -21.29 3.39
N PRO A 3 14.86 -20.24 3.07
CA PRO A 3 15.46 -18.97 2.66
C PRO A 3 16.28 -18.41 3.81
N ASP A 4 17.51 -17.96 3.53
CA ASP A 4 18.34 -17.31 4.55
C ASP A 4 17.55 -16.16 5.17
N ASN A 5 17.42 -16.17 6.50
CA ASN A 5 16.67 -15.16 7.28
C ASN A 5 17.07 -13.72 6.93
N ILE A 6 18.35 -13.49 6.61
CA ILE A 6 18.87 -12.20 6.17
C ILE A 6 18.18 -11.71 4.89
N ASN A 7 17.89 -12.61 3.94
CA ASN A 7 17.24 -12.26 2.67
C ASN A 7 15.78 -11.84 2.92
N ILE A 8 15.09 -12.53 3.83
CA ILE A 8 13.70 -12.19 4.20
C ILE A 8 13.65 -10.78 4.80
N VAL A 9 14.53 -10.48 5.75
CA VAL A 9 14.60 -9.17 6.40
C VAL A 9 14.89 -8.06 5.38
N VAL A 10 15.84 -8.28 4.47
CA VAL A 10 16.19 -7.30 3.43
C VAL A 10 15.00 -7.04 2.50
N ILE A 11 14.32 -8.08 2.03
CA ILE A 11 13.15 -7.95 1.15
C ILE A 11 12.01 -7.20 1.87
N PHE A 12 11.75 -7.56 3.13
CA PHE A 12 10.71 -6.92 3.93
C PHE A 12 11.03 -5.44 4.20
N ALA A 13 12.27 -5.12 4.56
CA ALA A 13 12.72 -3.74 4.76
C ALA A 13 12.61 -2.93 3.45
N ALA A 14 13.00 -3.50 2.32
CA ALA A 14 12.87 -2.87 1.02
C ALA A 14 11.41 -2.59 0.65
N TYR A 15 10.50 -3.52 0.92
CA TYR A 15 9.06 -3.35 0.72
C TYR A 15 8.51 -2.18 1.55
N LEU A 16 8.86 -2.09 2.85
CA LEU A 16 8.42 -0.99 3.70
C LEU A 16 8.95 0.36 3.22
N LEU A 17 10.24 0.44 2.87
CA LEU A 17 10.84 1.66 2.33
C LEU A 17 10.17 2.10 1.03
N PHE A 18 9.82 1.15 0.16
CA PHE A 18 9.10 1.41 -1.07
C PHE A 18 7.71 1.99 -0.79
N MET A 19 6.94 1.41 0.13
CA MET A 19 5.61 1.91 0.51
C MET A 19 5.68 3.33 1.11
N ILE A 20 6.66 3.59 1.97
CA ILE A 20 6.89 4.94 2.52
C ILE A 20 7.25 5.93 1.41
N SER A 21 8.12 5.54 0.48
CA SER A 21 8.53 6.39 -0.64
C SER A 21 7.33 6.82 -1.49
N ILE A 22 6.40 5.89 -1.77
CA ILE A 22 5.14 6.21 -2.45
C ILE A 22 4.36 7.25 -1.64
N GLY A 23 4.16 7.03 -0.34
CA GLY A 23 3.45 7.98 0.53
C GLY A 23 4.03 9.39 0.48
N VAL A 24 5.36 9.53 0.57
CA VAL A 24 6.06 10.82 0.52
C VAL A 24 5.90 11.51 -0.85
N LEU A 25 5.99 10.76 -1.94
CA LEU A 25 5.82 11.31 -3.30
C LEU A 25 4.43 11.93 -3.50
N TYR A 26 3.38 11.24 -3.04
CA TYR A 26 1.99 11.71 -3.18
C TYR A 26 1.59 12.72 -2.12
N TYR A 27 2.23 12.71 -0.94
CA TYR A 27 2.07 13.75 0.08
C TYR A 27 2.40 15.14 -0.49
N LYS A 28 3.49 15.26 -1.24
CA LYS A 28 3.90 16.54 -1.87
C LYS A 28 2.94 17.03 -2.96
N LYS A 29 2.01 16.18 -3.42
CA LYS A 29 1.04 16.48 -4.49
C LYS A 29 -0.35 16.84 -3.95
N THR A 30 -0.56 16.72 -2.63
CA THR A 30 -1.83 17.02 -1.99
C THR A 30 -1.81 18.46 -1.47
N GLU A 31 -2.39 19.39 -2.22
CA GLU A 31 -2.44 20.80 -1.80
C GLU A 31 -3.76 21.14 -1.09
N ASN A 32 -4.86 20.44 -1.44
CA ASN A 32 -6.22 20.79 -1.03
C ASN A 32 -6.98 19.58 -0.45
N LEU A 33 -8.01 19.85 0.37
CA LEU A 33 -8.87 18.81 0.96
C LEU A 33 -9.56 17.92 -0.10
N SER A 34 -9.95 18.51 -1.23
CA SER A 34 -10.54 17.75 -2.34
C SER A 34 -9.54 16.78 -2.98
N ASP A 35 -8.26 17.11 -3.02
CA ASP A 35 -7.22 16.20 -3.54
C ASP A 35 -6.95 15.06 -2.55
N TYR A 36 -7.02 15.35 -1.25
CA TYR A 36 -6.88 14.35 -0.20
C TYR A 36 -8.04 13.35 -0.17
N ILE A 37 -9.29 13.84 -0.25
CA ILE A 37 -10.48 12.99 -0.11
C ILE A 37 -10.86 12.31 -1.42
N LEU A 38 -10.75 12.99 -2.56
CA LEU A 38 -11.24 12.50 -3.86
C LEU A 38 -10.11 12.14 -4.83
N GLY A 39 -8.84 12.23 -4.42
CA GLY A 39 -7.69 12.00 -5.30
C GLY A 39 -7.67 12.94 -6.52
N GLY A 40 -8.23 14.15 -6.36
CA GLY A 40 -8.40 15.13 -7.42
C GLY A 40 -9.33 14.67 -8.56
N ARG A 41 -10.15 13.62 -8.34
CA ARG A 41 -11.00 12.95 -9.34
C ARG A 41 -10.21 12.37 -10.53
N LYS A 42 -8.90 12.14 -10.37
CA LYS A 42 -8.01 11.60 -11.41
C LYS A 42 -7.74 10.10 -11.25
N LEU A 43 -8.28 9.47 -10.21
CA LEU A 43 -8.11 8.03 -9.97
C LEU A 43 -8.94 7.21 -10.97
N ASN A 44 -8.29 6.25 -11.64
CA ASN A 44 -8.95 5.38 -12.60
C ASN A 44 -9.76 4.29 -11.87
N SER A 45 -10.90 3.91 -12.43
CA SER A 45 -11.88 2.99 -11.83
C SER A 45 -11.27 1.67 -11.35
N TRP A 46 -10.33 1.08 -12.09
CA TRP A 46 -9.67 -0.17 -11.69
C TRP A 46 -8.75 0.00 -10.46
N VAL A 47 -8.06 1.14 -10.34
CA VAL A 47 -7.20 1.44 -9.17
C VAL A 47 -8.07 1.60 -7.92
N THR A 48 -9.20 2.29 -8.07
CA THR A 48 -10.18 2.45 -6.98
C THR A 48 -10.76 1.10 -6.55
N ALA A 49 -11.10 0.22 -7.50
CA ALA A 49 -11.61 -1.12 -7.20
C ALA A 49 -10.57 -1.99 -6.46
N LEU A 50 -9.30 -1.99 -6.91
CA LEU A 50 -8.22 -2.68 -6.23
C LEU A 50 -7.98 -2.13 -4.81
N SER A 51 -8.03 -0.81 -4.66
CA SER A 51 -7.89 -0.16 -3.35
C SER A 51 -9.01 -0.53 -2.38
N ALA A 52 -10.25 -0.65 -2.89
CA ALA A 52 -11.38 -1.09 -2.08
C ALA A 52 -11.18 -2.53 -1.58
N GLN A 53 -10.83 -3.46 -2.48
CA GLN A 53 -10.57 -4.84 -2.11
C GLN A 53 -9.38 -4.99 -1.16
N ALA A 54 -8.30 -4.23 -1.35
CA ALA A 54 -7.17 -4.24 -0.42
C ALA A 54 -7.54 -3.69 0.96
N SER A 55 -8.48 -2.73 1.03
CA SER A 55 -8.99 -2.20 2.31
C SER A 55 -9.84 -3.22 3.05
N ASP A 56 -10.55 -4.08 2.33
CA ASP A 56 -11.32 -5.20 2.90
C ASP A 56 -10.42 -6.34 3.41
N MET A 57 -9.20 -6.46 2.87
CA MET A 57 -8.23 -7.49 3.24
C MET A 57 -7.35 -7.04 4.43
N SER A 58 -7.74 -7.42 5.65
CA SER A 58 -6.91 -7.22 6.84
C SER A 58 -6.00 -8.42 7.15
N GLY A 59 -4.96 -8.20 7.95
CA GLY A 59 -4.06 -9.29 8.41
C GLY A 59 -4.79 -10.39 9.19
N TRP A 60 -5.96 -10.12 9.76
CA TRP A 60 -6.81 -11.12 10.39
C TRP A 60 -7.40 -12.12 9.40
N LEU A 61 -7.58 -11.75 8.14
CA LEU A 61 -8.10 -12.64 7.10
C LEU A 61 -7.05 -13.68 6.68
N LEU A 62 -5.76 -13.30 6.75
CA LEU A 62 -4.62 -14.20 6.50
C LEU A 62 -4.27 -15.08 7.71
N LEU A 63 -4.67 -14.70 8.92
CA LEU A 63 -4.42 -15.45 10.17
C LEU A 63 -5.63 -16.28 10.63
N GLY A 64 -6.85 -15.90 10.21
CA GLY A 64 -8.12 -16.48 10.64
C GLY A 64 -8.62 -17.66 9.82
N LEU A 65 -8.02 -17.93 8.66
CA LEU A 65 -8.25 -19.13 7.87
C LEU A 65 -6.88 -19.77 7.59
N PRO A 66 -6.61 -21.01 8.06
CA PRO A 66 -5.38 -21.74 7.72
C PRO A 66 -5.31 -22.09 6.22
#